data_AF-A0A3C0TS92-F1
#
_entry.id   AF-A0A3C0TS92-F1
#
_cell.length_a   1.000
_cell.length_b   1.000
_cell.length_c   1.000
_cell.angle_alpha   90.00
_cell.angle_beta   90.00
_cell.angle_gamma   90.00
#
_symmetry.space_group_name_H-M   'P 1'
#
loop_
_entity.id
_entity.type
_entity.pdbx_description
1 polymer ?
#
loop_
_entity_poly.entity_id
_entity_poly.type
_entity_poly.pdbx_seq_one_letter_code
_entity_poly.pdbx_strand_id
1 'polypeptide(L)'
;TLRKERIGYRKLAIREGALRVEIRDPAQFDQARRLINDLNSESGMPLGILGGDGPELEVDNPEKSVIEVRLSEKAITQRQSSAVQQSIEIVRRRIDELGNRESTIQRQGEDRILVQVPGLDNPDHLKQMLGKTAKLSFRLLDMSVSVAEAKAGRVPIGSELLPSDEAGVEEFVVRKQVMVSGENLIDAQPMTDSQTNEPVVNFRFDSVGGKRFADVTSANVGKPFA
;
A
#
# COMPACT_ATOMS: atom_id res chain seq x y z
N THR A 1 11.06 -18.48 7.73
CA THR A 1 11.39 -17.37 8.65
C THR A 1 11.90 -17.91 9.98
N LEU A 2 12.78 -17.18 10.66
CA LEU A 2 13.45 -17.63 11.91
C LEU A 2 12.47 -18.12 12.99
N ARG A 3 11.28 -17.51 13.08
CA ARG A 3 10.22 -17.91 14.04
C ARG A 3 9.60 -19.27 13.73
N LYS A 4 9.47 -19.63 12.44
CA LYS A 4 8.94 -20.95 12.01
C LYS A 4 9.91 -22.07 12.38
N GLU A 5 11.21 -21.83 12.21
CA GLU A 5 12.30 -22.77 12.52
C GLU A 5 12.74 -22.74 14.00
N ARG A 6 12.00 -22.04 14.87
CA ARG A 6 12.27 -21.92 16.31
C ARG A 6 13.68 -21.43 16.65
N ILE A 7 14.29 -20.63 15.78
CA ILE A 7 15.61 -20.02 16.03
C ILE A 7 15.43 -18.82 16.96
N GLY A 8 16.08 -18.88 18.12
CA GLY A 8 16.04 -17.81 19.11
C GLY A 8 16.90 -16.62 18.67
N TYR A 9 16.31 -15.42 18.63
CA TYR A 9 17.04 -14.17 18.35
C TYR A 9 16.83 -13.13 19.47
N ARG A 10 17.71 -12.13 19.51
CA ARG A 10 17.68 -10.99 20.43
C ARG A 10 18.12 -9.72 19.70
N LYS A 11 17.85 -8.56 20.33
CA LYS A 11 18.26 -7.23 19.85
C LYS A 11 17.93 -6.94 18.38
N LEU A 12 16.74 -7.36 17.92
CA LEU A 12 16.26 -7.00 16.59
C LEU A 12 16.06 -5.48 16.53
N ALA A 13 16.86 -4.80 15.73
CA ALA A 13 16.80 -3.35 15.57
C ALA A 13 17.18 -2.94 14.15
N ILE A 14 16.62 -1.82 13.70
CA ILE A 14 17.06 -1.15 12.47
C ILE A 14 18.04 -0.05 12.90
N ARG A 15 19.25 -0.06 12.35
CA ARG A 15 20.26 0.99 12.54
C ARG A 15 20.88 1.31 11.19
N GLU A 16 20.96 2.60 10.86
CA GLU A 16 21.61 3.10 9.62
C GLU A 16 21.08 2.44 8.33
N GLY A 17 19.80 2.04 8.30
CA GLY A 17 19.19 1.38 7.14
C GLY A 17 19.46 -0.14 7.05
N ALA A 18 20.17 -0.71 8.02
CA ALA A 18 20.39 -2.14 8.12
C ALA A 18 19.57 -2.76 9.28
N LEU A 19 18.98 -3.93 9.02
CA LEU A 19 18.34 -4.75 10.02
C LEU A 19 19.40 -5.61 10.71
N ARG A 20 19.68 -5.33 11.98
CA ARG A 20 20.62 -6.09 12.81
C ARG A 20 19.86 -7.05 13.72
N VAL A 21 20.28 -8.31 13.73
CA VAL A 21 19.73 -9.36 14.60
C VAL A 21 20.85 -10.18 15.22
N GLU A 22 20.74 -10.45 16.52
CA GLU A 22 21.67 -11.30 17.26
C GLU A 22 21.06 -12.69 17.47
N ILE A 23 21.71 -13.74 16.98
CA ILE A 23 21.28 -15.13 17.16
C ILE A 23 21.70 -15.62 18.54
N ARG A 24 20.76 -16.16 19.30
CA ARG A 24 20.97 -16.56 20.71
C ARG A 24 21.89 -17.77 20.83
N ASP A 25 21.76 -18.71 19.91
CA ASP A 25 22.55 -19.94 19.86
C ASP A 25 23.54 -19.87 18.69
N PRO A 26 24.86 -19.80 18.95
CA PRO A 26 25.88 -19.81 17.91
C PRO A 26 25.81 -21.04 17.00
N ALA A 27 25.33 -22.19 17.48
CA ALA A 27 25.20 -23.39 16.66
C ALA A 27 24.10 -23.27 15.59
N GLN A 28 23.11 -22.40 15.82
CA GLN A 28 22.01 -22.13 14.88
C GLN A 28 22.32 -21.01 13.89
N PHE A 29 23.50 -20.38 13.99
CA PHE A 29 23.88 -19.23 13.17
C PHE A 29 23.89 -19.55 11.67
N ASP A 30 24.49 -20.67 11.26
CA ASP A 30 24.55 -21.07 9.85
C ASP A 30 23.17 -21.42 9.28
N GLN A 31 22.29 -21.99 10.12
CA GLN A 31 20.90 -22.24 9.76
C GLN A 31 20.12 -20.92 9.60
N ALA A 32 20.30 -19.98 10.52
CA ALA A 32 19.67 -18.66 10.47
C ALA A 32 20.11 -17.89 9.21
N ARG A 33 21.39 -17.93 8.87
CA ARG A 33 21.95 -17.30 7.67
C ARG A 33 21.36 -17.88 6.39
N ARG A 34 21.27 -19.21 6.28
CA ARG A 34 20.63 -19.88 5.13
C ARG A 34 19.18 -19.43 4.96
N LEU A 35 18.39 -19.43 6.04
CA LEU A 35 16.99 -19.01 5.99
C LEU A 35 16.81 -17.54 5.58
N ILE A 36 17.77 -16.66 5.91
CA ILE A 36 17.74 -15.25 5.48
C ILE A 36 18.13 -15.14 4.00
N ASN A 37 19.11 -15.91 3.54
CA ASN A 37 19.46 -15.99 2.12
C ASN A 37 18.31 -16.59 1.30
N ASP A 38 17.55 -17.54 1.84
CA ASP A 38 16.38 -18.10 1.18
C ASP A 38 15.28 -17.04 0.99
N LEU A 39 15.14 -16.07 1.91
CA LEU A 39 14.23 -14.92 1.72
C LEU A 39 14.62 -14.05 0.53
N ASN A 40 15.90 -14.02 0.17
CA ASN A 40 16.40 -13.35 -1.04
C ASN A 40 15.90 -14.04 -2.31
N SER A 41 15.61 -15.34 -2.23
CA SER A 41 15.04 -16.13 -3.33
C SER A 41 13.51 -16.17 -3.32
N GLU A 42 12.86 -16.09 -2.16
CA GLU A 42 11.39 -16.12 -2.01
C GLU A 42 10.71 -14.75 -2.17
N SER A 43 11.40 -13.64 -1.85
CA SER A 43 10.79 -12.29 -1.88
C SER A 43 10.78 -11.64 -3.26
N GLY A 44 11.46 -12.24 -4.25
CA GLY A 44 11.58 -11.69 -5.59
C GLY A 44 10.72 -12.45 -6.58
N MET A 45 9.78 -11.75 -7.23
CA MET A 45 9.54 -12.02 -8.64
C MET A 45 10.91 -12.15 -9.30
N PRO A 46 11.21 -13.23 -10.06
CA PRO A 46 12.52 -13.38 -10.66
C PRO A 46 12.82 -12.12 -11.48
N LEU A 47 13.85 -11.38 -11.07
CA LEU A 47 14.38 -10.24 -11.81
C LEU A 47 14.85 -10.61 -13.24
N GLY A 48 14.79 -11.90 -13.59
CA GLY A 48 15.12 -12.46 -14.89
C GLY A 48 14.25 -12.01 -16.07
N ILE A 49 13.12 -11.32 -15.85
CA ILE A 49 12.35 -10.75 -16.99
C ILE A 49 12.92 -9.39 -17.45
N LEU A 50 13.68 -8.68 -16.59
CA LEU A 50 14.26 -7.36 -16.89
C LEU A 50 15.79 -7.29 -16.73
N GLY A 51 16.49 -8.44 -16.72
CA GLY A 51 17.96 -8.49 -16.79
C GLY A 51 18.70 -8.12 -15.49
N GLY A 52 18.04 -8.17 -14.34
CA GLY A 52 18.61 -7.77 -13.06
C GLY A 52 19.24 -8.93 -12.28
N ASP A 53 20.37 -9.49 -12.71
CA ASP A 53 21.04 -10.55 -11.93
C ASP A 53 21.73 -9.95 -10.69
N GLY A 54 21.22 -10.24 -9.49
CA GLY A 54 21.79 -9.76 -8.23
C GLY A 54 20.84 -9.89 -7.04
N PRO A 55 21.36 -10.13 -5.82
CA PRO A 55 20.54 -10.26 -4.62
C PRO A 55 19.83 -8.94 -4.26
N GLU A 56 18.57 -9.03 -3.85
CA GLU A 56 17.80 -7.89 -3.33
C GLU A 56 18.31 -7.44 -1.96
N LEU A 57 18.71 -8.42 -1.14
CA LEU A 57 19.26 -8.22 0.19
C LEU A 57 20.75 -8.56 0.23
N GLU A 58 21.56 -7.66 0.78
CA GLU A 58 22.93 -7.94 1.18
C GLU A 58 22.93 -8.37 2.65
N VAL A 59 23.55 -9.52 2.92
CA VAL A 59 23.65 -10.10 4.25
C VAL A 59 25.12 -10.06 4.67
N ASP A 60 25.40 -9.33 5.74
CA ASP A 60 26.72 -9.19 6.36
C ASP A 60 26.74 -9.82 7.76
N ASN A 61 27.93 -10.14 8.23
CA ASN A 61 28.18 -10.84 9.48
C ASN A 61 29.33 -10.16 10.24
N PRO A 62 29.09 -9.01 10.88
CA PRO A 62 30.15 -8.27 11.57
C PRO A 62 30.72 -9.04 12.78
N GLU A 63 29.95 -9.96 13.37
CA GLU A 63 30.36 -10.78 14.53
C GLU A 63 29.79 -12.21 14.42
N LYS A 64 30.37 -13.18 15.13
CA LYS A 64 30.00 -14.62 15.08
C LYS A 64 28.55 -14.95 15.44
N SER A 65 27.81 -14.01 16.02
CA SER A 65 26.41 -14.21 16.42
C SER A 65 25.50 -13.09 15.92
N VAL A 66 26.01 -12.19 15.07
CA VAL A 66 25.26 -11.05 14.54
C VAL A 66 25.08 -11.21 13.04
N ILE A 67 23.84 -11.08 12.58
CA ILE A 67 23.49 -10.99 11.17
C ILE A 67 22.97 -9.58 10.92
N GLU A 68 23.50 -8.96 9.88
CA GLU A 68 23.08 -7.65 9.41
C GLU A 68 22.54 -7.80 7.99
N VAL A 69 21.36 -7.24 7.74
CA VAL A 69 20.68 -7.34 6.44
C VAL A 69 20.37 -5.93 5.96
N ARG A 70 20.86 -5.57 4.77
CA ARG A 70 20.58 -4.29 4.10
C ARG A 70 20.04 -4.53 2.69
N LEU A 71 19.30 -3.57 2.16
CA LEU A 71 18.94 -3.59 0.74
C LEU A 71 20.20 -3.29 -0.09
N SER A 72 20.42 -4.01 -1.17
CA SER A 72 21.51 -3.69 -2.10
C SER A 72 21.26 -2.35 -2.80
N GLU A 73 22.31 -1.64 -3.21
CA GLU A 73 22.17 -0.38 -3.97
C GLU A 73 21.36 -0.58 -5.26
N LYS A 74 21.51 -1.75 -5.89
CA LYS A 74 20.73 -2.17 -7.06
C LYS A 74 19.25 -2.30 -6.72
N ALA A 75 18.91 -2.95 -5.60
CA ALA A 75 17.53 -3.08 -5.15
C ALA A 75 16.91 -1.73 -4.82
N ILE A 76 17.66 -0.82 -4.18
CA ILE A 76 17.20 0.54 -3.88
C ILE A 76 16.89 1.29 -5.18
N THR A 77 17.83 1.31 -6.12
CA THR A 77 17.66 1.98 -7.43
C THR A 77 16.49 1.41 -8.22
N GLN A 78 16.36 0.08 -8.22
CA GLN A 78 15.25 -0.58 -8.91
C GLN A 78 13.91 -0.27 -8.27
N ARG A 79 13.81 -0.31 -6.94
CA ARG A 79 12.59 0.07 -6.21
C ARG A 79 12.20 1.52 -6.46
N GLN A 80 13.17 2.44 -6.49
CA GLN A 80 12.94 3.84 -6.88
C GLN A 80 12.42 3.94 -8.31
N SER A 81 13.06 3.24 -9.26
CA SER A 81 12.61 3.21 -10.66
C SER A 81 11.19 2.63 -10.81
N SER A 82 10.88 1.55 -10.10
CA SER A 82 9.55 0.95 -10.07
C SER A 82 8.51 1.88 -9.46
N ALA A 83 8.85 2.61 -8.40
CA ALA A 83 7.95 3.59 -7.79
C ALA A 83 7.63 4.76 -8.74
N VAL A 84 8.62 5.24 -9.49
CA VAL A 84 8.42 6.26 -10.54
C VAL A 84 7.56 5.71 -11.67
N GLN A 85 7.82 4.48 -12.12
CA GLN A 85 7.01 3.84 -13.18
C GLN A 85 5.55 3.67 -12.75
N GLN A 86 5.32 3.21 -11.52
CA GLN A 86 3.97 3.11 -10.96
C GLN A 86 3.28 4.47 -10.91
N SER A 87 4.02 5.52 -10.53
CA SER A 87 3.51 6.90 -10.51
C SER A 87 3.14 7.39 -11.90
N ILE A 88 3.93 7.07 -12.93
CA ILE A 88 3.62 7.36 -14.34
C ILE A 88 2.30 6.68 -14.75
N GLU A 89 2.10 5.42 -14.39
CA GLU A 89 0.85 4.70 -14.71
C GLU A 89 -0.37 5.29 -13.99
N ILE A 90 -0.20 5.80 -12.77
CA ILE A 90 -1.27 6.50 -12.04
C ILE A 90 -1.60 7.83 -12.73
N VAL A 91 -0.58 8.61 -13.10
CA VAL A 91 -0.77 9.88 -13.83
C VAL A 91 -1.45 9.64 -15.16
N ARG A 92 -1.08 8.58 -15.90
CA ARG A 92 -1.71 8.21 -17.17
C ARG A 92 -3.18 7.93 -17.01
N ARG A 93 -3.56 7.05 -16.08
CA ARG A 93 -4.97 6.74 -15.79
C ARG A 93 -5.80 7.99 -15.49
N ARG A 94 -5.26 8.91 -14.69
CA ARG A 94 -5.94 10.17 -14.35
C ARG A 94 -6.12 11.13 -15.53
N ILE A 95 -5.19 11.12 -16.50
CA ILE A 95 -5.30 11.96 -17.70
C ILE A 95 -6.24 11.33 -18.72
N ASP A 96 -6.24 10.00 -18.84
CA ASP A 96 -7.15 9.27 -19.71
C ASP A 96 -8.63 9.47 -19.30
N GLU A 97 -8.90 9.59 -17.99
CA GLU A 97 -10.23 9.95 -17.44
C GLU A 97 -10.74 11.31 -17.94
N LEU A 98 -9.85 12.24 -18.30
CA LEU A 98 -10.20 13.54 -18.87
C LEU A 98 -10.50 13.47 -20.38
N GLY A 99 -10.38 12.27 -21.00
CA GLY A 99 -10.61 12.06 -22.42
C GLY A 99 -9.44 12.43 -23.33
N ASN A 100 -8.29 12.84 -22.77
CA ASN A 100 -7.12 13.29 -23.53
C ASN A 100 -6.14 12.16 -23.82
N ARG A 101 -6.40 11.44 -24.92
CA ARG A 101 -5.66 10.23 -25.35
C ARG A 101 -4.27 10.49 -25.94
N GLU A 102 -3.88 11.74 -26.18
CA GLU A 102 -2.60 12.09 -26.83
C GLU A 102 -1.55 12.68 -25.87
N SER A 103 -1.74 12.52 -24.55
CA SER A 103 -0.80 13.07 -23.58
C SER A 103 0.55 12.33 -23.58
N THR A 104 1.64 13.09 -23.44
CA THR A 104 2.99 12.55 -23.27
C THR A 104 3.38 12.59 -21.80
N ILE A 105 3.61 11.41 -21.22
CA ILE A 105 3.99 11.24 -19.81
C ILE A 105 5.30 10.47 -19.78
N GLN A 106 6.37 11.12 -19.34
CA GLN A 106 7.72 10.56 -19.36
C GLN A 106 8.44 10.84 -18.05
N ARG A 107 9.36 9.96 -17.68
CA ARG A 107 10.27 10.20 -16.55
C ARG A 107 11.24 11.33 -16.91
N GLN A 108 11.45 12.26 -15.98
CA GLN A 108 12.44 13.34 -16.10
C GLN A 108 13.42 13.24 -14.94
N GLY A 109 14.62 12.72 -15.19
CA GLY A 109 15.62 12.50 -14.13
C GLY A 109 15.24 11.36 -13.18
N GLU A 110 15.66 11.45 -11.92
CA GLU A 110 15.50 10.35 -10.97
C GLU A 110 14.13 10.32 -10.30
N ASP A 111 13.54 11.48 -10.01
CA ASP A 111 12.40 11.68 -9.12
C ASP A 111 11.26 12.54 -9.71
N ARG A 112 11.37 12.97 -10.98
CA ARG A 112 10.34 13.82 -11.63
C ARG A 112 9.67 13.13 -12.81
N ILE A 113 8.46 13.59 -13.11
CA ILE A 113 7.66 13.15 -14.26
C ILE A 113 7.30 14.39 -15.07
N LEU A 114 7.65 14.37 -16.36
CA LEU A 114 7.21 15.35 -17.35
C LEU A 114 5.84 14.93 -17.88
N VAL A 115 4.87 15.84 -17.80
CA VAL A 115 3.51 15.65 -18.29
C VAL A 115 3.21 16.74 -19.31
N GLN A 116 2.87 16.35 -20.53
CA GLN A 116 2.46 17.25 -21.60
C GLN A 116 1.08 16.83 -22.10
N VAL A 117 0.11 17.73 -21.99
CA VAL A 117 -1.27 17.50 -22.44
C VAL A 117 -1.62 18.58 -23.48
N PRO A 118 -1.73 18.22 -24.77
CA PRO A 118 -2.08 19.19 -25.81
C PRO A 118 -3.55 19.65 -25.64
N GLY A 119 -3.82 20.91 -25.98
CA GLY A 119 -5.20 21.46 -25.96
C GLY A 119 -5.83 21.58 -24.57
N LEU A 120 -5.03 21.60 -23.50
CA LEU A 120 -5.55 21.72 -22.13
C LEU A 120 -5.95 23.17 -21.82
N ASP A 121 -7.25 23.41 -21.63
CA ASP A 121 -7.78 24.75 -21.34
C ASP A 121 -7.38 25.28 -19.95
N ASN A 122 -7.28 24.40 -18.95
CA ASN A 122 -6.95 24.78 -17.58
C ASN A 122 -5.89 23.86 -16.93
N PRO A 123 -4.61 24.29 -16.91
CA PRO A 123 -3.53 23.51 -16.29
C PRO A 123 -3.64 23.44 -14.76
N ASP A 124 -4.25 24.42 -14.09
CA ASP A 124 -4.41 24.41 -12.63
C ASP A 124 -5.37 23.32 -12.18
N HIS A 125 -6.44 23.08 -12.96
CA HIS A 125 -7.37 21.98 -12.69
C HIS A 125 -6.67 20.62 -12.80
N LEU A 126 -5.87 20.41 -13.85
CA LEU A 126 -5.06 19.20 -13.99
C LEU A 126 -4.07 19.04 -12.83
N LYS A 127 -3.40 20.12 -12.42
CA LYS A 127 -2.46 20.10 -11.30
C LYS A 127 -3.15 19.75 -9.97
N GLN A 128 -4.36 20.26 -9.73
CA GLN A 128 -5.14 19.89 -8.54
C GLN A 128 -5.58 18.42 -8.59
N MET A 129 -6.03 17.94 -9.74
CA MET A 129 -6.42 16.54 -9.92
C MET A 129 -5.24 15.60 -9.74
N LEU A 130 -4.07 15.90 -10.31
CA LEU A 130 -2.85 15.10 -10.11
C LEU A 130 -2.28 15.23 -8.69
N GLY A 131 -2.41 16.41 -8.07
CA GLY A 131 -1.90 16.70 -6.72
C GLY A 131 -2.74 16.12 -5.58
N LYS A 132 -4.02 15.79 -5.81
CA LYS A 132 -4.86 15.10 -4.83
C LYS A 132 -4.45 13.63 -4.73
N THR A 133 -3.73 13.25 -3.68
CA THR A 133 -3.55 11.84 -3.33
C THR A 133 -4.94 11.27 -2.99
N ALA A 134 -5.46 10.38 -3.86
CA ALA A 134 -6.73 9.72 -3.59
C ALA A 134 -6.49 8.66 -2.52
N LYS A 135 -6.68 9.03 -1.26
CA LYS A 135 -6.57 8.09 -0.13
C LYS A 135 -7.90 7.39 0.03
N LEU A 136 -7.98 6.15 -0.42
CA LEU A 136 -9.08 5.26 -0.11
C LEU A 136 -8.78 4.56 1.22
N SER A 137 -9.76 4.50 2.12
CA SER A 137 -9.65 3.78 3.39
C SER A 137 -11.00 3.19 3.76
N PHE A 138 -11.00 1.94 4.21
CA PHE A 138 -12.18 1.26 4.74
C PHE A 138 -12.16 1.33 6.27
N ARG A 139 -13.24 1.85 6.84
CA ARG A 139 -13.40 2.14 8.27
C ARG A 139 -14.78 1.68 8.72
N LEU A 140 -14.88 1.17 9.94
CA LEU A 140 -16.17 0.74 10.48
C LEU A 140 -17.02 1.95 10.88
N LEU A 141 -18.34 1.85 10.68
CA LEU A 141 -19.27 2.80 11.29
C LEU A 141 -19.34 2.56 12.80
N ASP A 142 -19.48 3.64 13.55
CA ASP A 142 -19.73 3.59 14.98
C ASP A 142 -21.23 3.69 15.25
N MET A 143 -21.83 2.54 15.59
CA MET A 143 -23.27 2.43 15.87
C MET A 143 -23.61 2.70 17.34
N SER A 144 -22.64 3.13 18.17
CA SER A 144 -22.88 3.39 19.60
C SER A 144 -23.67 4.67 19.89
N VAL A 145 -23.72 5.59 18.92
CA VAL A 145 -24.47 6.85 19.00
C VAL A 145 -25.19 7.11 17.69
N SER A 146 -26.28 7.86 17.73
CA SER A 146 -26.94 8.35 16.53
C SER A 146 -26.19 9.54 15.92
N VAL A 147 -26.38 9.78 14.61
CA VAL A 147 -25.85 10.96 13.92
C VAL A 147 -26.35 12.27 14.56
N ALA A 148 -27.60 12.30 15.03
CA ALA A 148 -28.17 13.46 15.70
C ALA A 148 -27.45 13.79 17.03
N GLU A 149 -27.13 12.77 17.83
CA GLU A 149 -26.38 12.95 19.08
C GLU A 149 -24.91 13.33 18.81
N ALA A 150 -24.31 12.74 17.79
CA ALA A 150 -22.98 13.09 17.34
C ALA A 150 -22.92 14.56 16.89
N LYS A 151 -23.91 15.04 16.11
CA LYS A 151 -24.05 16.45 15.70
C LYS A 151 -24.23 17.39 16.90
N ALA A 152 -24.89 16.91 17.97
CA ALA A 152 -25.02 17.61 19.24
C ALA A 152 -23.73 17.62 20.10
N GLY A 153 -22.59 17.17 19.55
CA GLY A 153 -21.28 17.20 20.19
C GLY A 153 -20.93 15.95 20.99
N ARG A 154 -21.75 14.90 20.96
CA ARG A 154 -21.51 13.63 21.68
C ARG A 154 -20.82 12.59 20.82
N VAL A 155 -19.79 12.98 20.08
CA VAL A 155 -19.01 12.05 19.25
C VAL A 155 -18.14 11.16 20.15
N PRO A 156 -18.23 9.82 20.07
CA PRO A 156 -17.39 8.91 20.84
C PRO A 156 -15.90 9.12 20.58
N ILE A 157 -15.07 8.82 21.59
CA ILE A 157 -13.62 8.87 21.46
C ILE A 157 -13.18 7.84 20.40
N GLY A 158 -12.38 8.29 19.44
CA GLY A 158 -11.91 7.45 18.34
C GLY A 158 -12.87 7.42 17.14
N SER A 159 -13.94 8.21 17.16
CA SER A 159 -14.89 8.35 16.06
C SER A 159 -14.95 9.80 15.55
N GLU A 160 -15.48 9.99 14.36
CA GLU A 160 -15.69 11.28 13.71
C GLU A 160 -16.95 11.26 12.85
N LEU A 161 -17.58 12.43 12.67
CA LEU A 161 -18.65 12.61 11.70
C LEU A 161 -18.05 12.90 10.34
N LEU A 162 -18.50 12.18 9.33
CA LEU A 162 -18.11 12.38 7.94
C LEU A 162 -19.35 12.55 7.06
N PRO A 163 -19.31 13.48 6.09
CA PRO A 163 -20.37 13.61 5.10
C PRO A 163 -20.48 12.33 4.27
N SER A 164 -21.71 12.04 3.85
CA SER A 164 -22.01 10.94 2.94
C SER A 164 -22.49 11.46 1.60
N ASP A 165 -22.09 10.77 0.52
CA ASP A 165 -22.62 10.98 -0.83
C ASP A 165 -23.80 10.02 -1.12
N GLU A 166 -24.19 9.18 -0.16
CA GLU A 166 -25.30 8.23 -0.27
C GLU A 166 -26.66 8.95 -0.21
N ALA A 167 -27.54 8.65 -1.15
CA ALA A 167 -28.85 9.27 -1.24
C ALA A 167 -29.70 9.01 0.03
N GLY A 168 -30.09 10.09 0.71
CA GLY A 168 -30.91 10.02 1.93
C GLY A 168 -30.11 9.88 3.24
N VAL A 169 -28.78 9.83 3.17
CA VAL A 169 -27.89 9.84 4.34
C VAL A 169 -27.00 11.07 4.27
N GLU A 170 -27.11 11.97 5.24
CA GLU A 170 -26.27 13.18 5.25
C GLU A 170 -24.85 12.91 5.75
N GLU A 171 -24.73 12.10 6.81
CA GLU A 171 -23.46 11.88 7.51
C GLU A 171 -23.42 10.48 8.15
N PHE A 172 -22.20 9.97 8.29
CA PHE A 172 -21.91 8.78 9.07
C PHE A 172 -21.05 9.10 10.28
N VAL A 173 -21.30 8.42 11.40
CA VAL A 173 -20.34 8.35 12.50
C VAL A 173 -19.37 7.21 12.18
N VAL A 174 -18.12 7.54 11.92
CA VAL A 174 -17.09 6.61 11.42
C VAL A 174 -15.96 6.51 12.43
N ARG A 175 -15.46 5.30 12.66
CA ARG A 175 -14.27 5.09 13.49
C ARG A 175 -13.03 5.60 12.77
N LYS A 176 -12.18 6.34 13.46
CA LYS A 176 -10.92 6.89 12.92
C LYS A 176 -9.91 5.80 12.54
N GLN A 177 -10.03 4.60 13.10
CA GLN A 177 -9.13 3.50 12.81
C GLN A 177 -9.37 2.96 11.39
N VAL A 178 -8.35 3.09 10.54
CA VAL A 178 -8.33 2.49 9.20
C VAL A 178 -8.13 0.98 9.31
N MET A 179 -9.11 0.22 8.83
CA MET A 179 -9.04 -1.25 8.82
C MET A 179 -8.27 -1.76 7.60
N VAL A 180 -8.56 -1.19 6.44
CA VAL A 180 -7.91 -1.52 5.18
C VAL A 180 -7.63 -0.22 4.42
N SER A 181 -6.42 -0.09 3.90
CA SER A 181 -5.97 1.06 3.13
C SER A 181 -6.01 0.74 1.64
N GLY A 182 -6.30 1.75 0.82
CA GLY A 182 -6.27 1.66 -0.64
C GLY A 182 -4.88 1.47 -1.23
N GLU A 183 -3.81 1.56 -0.44
CA GLU A 183 -2.45 1.25 -0.89
C GLU A 183 -2.29 -0.21 -1.33
N ASN A 184 -3.14 -1.11 -0.82
CA ASN A 184 -3.16 -2.52 -1.20
C ASN A 184 -4.13 -2.81 -2.35
N LEU A 185 -4.71 -1.79 -2.98
CA LEU A 185 -5.59 -1.94 -4.15
C LEU A 185 -4.74 -2.09 -5.40
N ILE A 186 -4.92 -3.19 -6.14
CA ILE A 186 -4.21 -3.44 -7.41
C ILE A 186 -5.05 -3.09 -8.63
N ASP A 187 -6.38 -3.02 -8.48
CA ASP A 187 -7.29 -2.66 -9.56
C ASP A 187 -8.58 -2.03 -9.01
N ALA A 188 -9.16 -1.11 -9.78
CA ALA A 188 -10.47 -0.51 -9.55
C ALA A 188 -11.06 -0.03 -10.87
N GLN A 189 -12.24 -0.52 -11.24
CA GLN A 189 -12.91 -0.22 -12.50
C GLN A 189 -14.38 0.10 -12.26
N PRO A 190 -14.92 1.17 -12.86
CA PRO A 190 -16.36 1.37 -12.91
C PRO A 190 -16.99 0.31 -13.82
N MET A 191 -18.13 -0.22 -13.40
CA MET A 191 -18.94 -1.17 -14.13
C MET A 191 -20.41 -0.81 -13.93
N THR A 192 -21.29 -1.23 -14.82
CA THR A 192 -22.73 -1.17 -14.58
C THR A 192 -23.20 -2.56 -14.20
N ASP A 193 -23.90 -2.70 -13.08
CA ASP A 193 -24.53 -3.96 -12.70
C ASP A 193 -25.56 -4.34 -13.77
N SER A 194 -25.46 -5.53 -14.34
CA SER A 194 -26.33 -5.97 -15.45
C SER A 194 -27.78 -6.23 -15.04
N GLN A 195 -28.07 -6.37 -13.74
CA GLN A 195 -29.40 -6.64 -13.21
C GLN A 195 -30.09 -5.35 -12.75
N THR A 196 -29.37 -4.49 -12.01
CA THR A 196 -29.94 -3.24 -11.48
C THR A 196 -29.72 -2.05 -12.39
N ASN A 197 -28.84 -2.17 -13.39
CA ASN A 197 -28.40 -1.08 -14.26
C ASN A 197 -27.77 0.10 -13.50
N GLU A 198 -27.28 -0.16 -12.29
CA GLU A 198 -26.64 0.82 -11.42
C GLU A 198 -25.13 0.85 -11.64
N PRO A 199 -24.50 2.04 -11.55
CA PRO A 199 -23.05 2.15 -11.60
C PRO A 199 -22.44 1.60 -10.30
N VAL A 200 -21.55 0.61 -10.44
CA VAL A 200 -20.80 -0.02 -9.36
C VAL A 200 -19.30 0.13 -9.60
N VAL A 201 -18.51 0.12 -8.53
CA VAL A 201 -17.05 0.10 -8.62
C VAL A 201 -16.56 -1.27 -8.21
N ASN A 202 -16.02 -2.03 -9.16
CA ASN A 202 -15.34 -3.28 -8.87
C ASN A 202 -13.89 -2.98 -8.53
N PHE A 203 -13.39 -3.57 -7.46
CA PHE A 203 -12.01 -3.40 -7.03
C PHE A 203 -11.37 -4.71 -6.61
N ARG A 204 -10.04 -4.75 -6.65
CA ARG A 204 -9.25 -5.92 -6.29
C ARG A 204 -8.07 -5.52 -5.42
N PHE A 205 -7.86 -6.25 -4.33
CA PHE A 205 -6.68 -6.11 -3.49
C PHE A 205 -5.53 -7.02 -3.92
N ASP A 206 -4.31 -6.65 -3.54
CA ASP A 206 -3.18 -7.58 -3.46
C ASP A 206 -3.42 -8.67 -2.39
N SER A 207 -2.50 -9.62 -2.26
CA SER A 207 -2.60 -10.71 -1.30
C SER A 207 -2.61 -10.26 0.16
N VAL A 208 -1.91 -9.16 0.49
CA VAL A 208 -1.81 -8.60 1.85
C VAL A 208 -3.11 -7.88 2.22
N GLY A 209 -3.60 -7.00 1.34
CA GLY A 209 -4.86 -6.29 1.47
C GLY A 209 -6.04 -7.23 1.49
N GLY A 210 -6.07 -8.23 0.60
CA GLY A 210 -7.13 -9.24 0.56
C GLY A 210 -7.23 -10.03 1.86
N LYS A 211 -6.09 -10.44 2.43
CA LYS A 211 -6.08 -11.11 3.74
C LYS A 211 -6.57 -10.21 4.87
N ARG A 212 -6.08 -8.96 4.95
CA ARG A 212 -6.54 -7.99 5.96
C ARG A 212 -8.03 -7.72 5.84
N PHE A 213 -8.52 -7.54 4.61
CA PHE A 213 -9.93 -7.32 4.34
C PHE A 213 -10.78 -8.52 4.75
N ALA A 214 -10.34 -9.74 4.44
CA ALA A 214 -11.01 -10.96 4.89
C ALA A 214 -11.06 -11.08 6.43
N ASP A 215 -9.94 -10.81 7.12
CA ASP A 215 -9.86 -10.88 8.58
C ASP A 215 -10.82 -9.85 9.23
N VAL A 216 -10.83 -8.62 8.74
CA VAL A 216 -11.68 -7.52 9.26
C VAL A 216 -13.16 -7.81 9.03
N THR A 217 -13.53 -8.19 7.79
CA THR A 217 -14.94 -8.44 7.44
C THR A 217 -15.49 -9.66 8.17
N SER A 218 -14.69 -10.72 8.30
CA SER A 218 -15.09 -11.93 9.05
C SER A 218 -15.34 -11.64 10.53
N ALA A 219 -14.58 -10.73 11.13
CA ALA A 219 -14.76 -10.33 12.53
C ALA A 219 -15.92 -9.33 12.74
N ASN A 220 -16.46 -8.72 11.68
CA ASN A 220 -17.45 -7.65 11.74
C ASN A 220 -18.70 -7.92 10.87
N VAL A 221 -19.08 -9.19 10.73
CA VAL A 221 -20.28 -9.58 9.98
C VAL A 221 -21.52 -8.83 10.50
N GLY A 222 -22.29 -8.26 9.57
CA GLY A 222 -23.49 -7.48 9.87
C GLY A 222 -23.24 -6.03 10.33
N LYS A 223 -21.98 -5.59 10.44
CA LYS A 223 -21.65 -4.19 10.75
C LYS A 223 -21.26 -3.44 9.47
N PRO A 224 -21.85 -2.27 9.21
CA PRO A 224 -21.48 -1.47 8.06
C PRO A 224 -20.07 -0.88 8.18
N PHE A 225 -19.42 -0.67 7.04
CA PHE A 225 -18.17 0.07 6.90
C PHE A 225 -18.32 1.12 5.79
N ALA A 226 -17.52 2.18 5.87
CA ALA A 226 -17.42 3.30 4.94
C ALA A 226 -15.96 3.51 4.51
#